data_AF-A0A1F6YSN7-F1
#
_entry.id   AF-A0A1F6YSN7-F1
#
_cell.length_a   1.000
_cell.length_b   1.000
_cell.length_c   1.000
_cell.angle_alpha   90.00
_cell.angle_beta   90.00
_cell.angle_gamma   90.00
#
_symmetry.space_group_name_H-M   'P 1'
#
loop_
_entity.id
_entity.type
_entity.pdbx_description
1 polymer ?
#
loop_
_entity_poly.entity_id
_entity_poly.type
_entity_poly.pdbx_seq_one_letter_code
_entity_poly.pdbx_strand_id
1 'polypeptide(L)'
;MKNLSKNFKSGFTLIELLVVVAIIGILASVVLASLNTARAKGADAAIKANLSGTRAAAELFYDTAGNYGTVLLAAGNCAATAGTIFADPSITNAITAAGNAYNGGGMAAGRCSQTVAGGAWAIAVPLKTGNQATGGATPDNWCVDSTGKSSGTDGALATAAITANACN
;
A
#
# COMPACT_ATOMS: atom_id res chain seq x y z
N MET A 1 -61.23 23.03 -43.79
CA MET A 1 -59.98 22.51 -44.39
C MET A 1 -59.00 22.23 -43.25
N LYS A 2 -58.66 20.97 -42.97
CA LYS A 2 -57.76 20.59 -41.87
C LYS A 2 -56.35 20.39 -42.47
N ASN A 3 -55.42 21.27 -42.12
CA ASN A 3 -54.00 21.14 -42.49
C ASN A 3 -53.37 20.00 -41.68
N LEU A 4 -52.87 18.97 -42.36
CA LEU A 4 -52.20 17.83 -41.74
C LEU A 4 -50.70 18.10 -41.71
N SER A 5 -50.20 18.56 -40.57
CA SER A 5 -48.75 18.74 -40.33
C SER A 5 -48.05 17.37 -40.31
N LYS A 6 -47.25 17.08 -41.34
CA LYS A 6 -46.38 15.89 -41.39
C LYS A 6 -45.18 16.12 -40.47
N ASN A 7 -45.20 15.50 -39.30
CA ASN A 7 -44.01 15.37 -38.46
C ASN A 7 -43.05 14.37 -39.10
N PHE A 8 -41.95 14.84 -39.69
CA PHE A 8 -40.84 13.99 -40.11
C PHE A 8 -40.12 13.47 -38.86
N LYS A 9 -40.26 12.16 -38.58
CA LYS A 9 -39.45 11.50 -37.56
C LYS A 9 -38.03 11.31 -38.11
N SER A 10 -37.09 12.10 -37.63
CA SER A 10 -35.66 11.95 -37.90
C SER A 10 -35.13 10.69 -37.19
N GLY A 11 -34.68 9.70 -37.96
CA GLY A 11 -33.98 8.52 -37.45
C GLY A 11 -32.46 8.75 -37.47
N PHE A 12 -31.75 8.18 -36.49
CA PHE A 12 -30.28 8.12 -36.48
C PHE A 12 -29.78 7.22 -37.61
N THR A 13 -28.72 7.64 -38.29
CA THR A 13 -28.07 6.80 -39.30
C THR A 13 -27.15 5.77 -38.64
N LEU A 14 -26.97 4.62 -39.29
CA LEU A 14 -26.04 3.58 -38.81
C LEU A 14 -24.60 4.09 -38.73
N ILE A 15 -24.20 4.98 -39.64
CA ILE A 15 -22.85 5.56 -39.64
C ILE A 15 -22.63 6.53 -38.47
N GLU A 16 -23.65 7.29 -38.08
CA GLU A 16 -23.60 8.16 -36.89
C GLU A 16 -23.43 7.35 -35.60
N LEU A 17 -24.10 6.20 -35.47
CA LEU A 17 -23.88 5.34 -34.32
C LEU A 17 -22.51 4.66 -34.35
N LEU A 18 -22.02 4.28 -35.53
CA LEU A 18 -20.71 3.63 -35.70
C LEU A 18 -19.55 4.56 -35.32
N VAL A 19 -19.59 5.82 -35.75
CA VAL A 19 -18.53 6.78 -35.41
C VAL A 19 -18.51 7.11 -33.90
N VAL A 20 -19.68 7.17 -33.26
CA VAL A 20 -19.77 7.46 -31.82
C VAL A 20 -19.15 6.35 -30.99
N VAL A 21 -19.46 5.08 -31.27
CA VAL A 21 -18.85 3.97 -30.52
C VAL A 21 -17.34 3.87 -30.79
N ALA A 22 -16.88 4.24 -31.98
CA ALA A 22 -15.45 4.33 -32.29
C ALA A 22 -14.73 5.38 -31.43
N ILE A 23 -15.30 6.59 -31.31
CA ILE A 23 -14.72 7.67 -30.49
C ILE A 23 -14.75 7.29 -29.00
N ILE A 24 -15.85 6.73 -28.49
CA ILE A 24 -15.94 6.27 -27.09
C ILE A 24 -14.87 5.20 -26.81
N GLY A 25 -14.63 4.28 -27.74
CA GLY A 25 -13.59 3.26 -27.61
C GLY A 25 -12.18 3.85 -27.44
N ILE A 26 -11.84 4.87 -28.23
CA ILE A 26 -10.54 5.56 -28.13
C ILE A 26 -10.41 6.26 -26.78
N LEU A 27 -11.42 7.04 -26.39
CA LEU A 27 -11.40 7.78 -25.13
C LEU A 27 -11.35 6.84 -23.91
N ALA A 28 -12.08 5.73 -23.94
CA ALA A 28 -12.10 4.74 -22.87
C ALA A 28 -10.71 4.11 -22.64
N SER A 29 -9.94 3.86 -23.70
CA SER A 29 -8.60 3.26 -23.59
C SER A 29 -7.60 4.14 -22.81
N VAL A 30 -7.61 5.46 -23.09
CA VAL A 30 -6.73 6.44 -22.42
C VAL A 30 -7.13 6.63 -20.96
N VAL A 31 -8.43 6.69 -20.69
CA VAL A 31 -8.96 6.82 -19.33
C VAL A 31 -8.63 5.59 -18.48
N LEU A 32 -8.74 4.38 -19.05
CA LEU A 32 -8.45 3.15 -18.30
C LEU A 32 -6.98 3.07 -17.87
N ALA A 33 -6.05 3.43 -18.76
CA ALA A 33 -4.61 3.46 -18.44
C ALA A 33 -4.31 4.40 -17.27
N SER A 34 -4.84 5.63 -17.32
CA SER A 34 -4.64 6.63 -16.26
C SER A 34 -5.29 6.23 -14.93
N LEU A 35 -6.47 5.59 -14.97
CA LEU A 35 -7.17 5.12 -13.77
C LEU A 35 -6.40 4.00 -13.05
N ASN A 36 -5.76 3.09 -13.78
CA ASN A 36 -4.97 2.02 -13.18
C ASN A 36 -3.78 2.57 -12.39
N THR A 37 -3.06 3.56 -12.94
CA THR A 37 -1.97 4.24 -12.23
C THR A 37 -2.49 5.01 -11.01
N ALA A 38 -3.62 5.71 -11.12
CA ALA A 38 -4.22 6.44 -10.01
C ALA A 38 -4.63 5.51 -8.86
N ARG A 39 -5.22 4.35 -9.16
CA ARG A 39 -5.56 3.32 -8.17
C ARG A 39 -4.34 2.76 -7.45
N ALA A 40 -3.24 2.53 -8.17
CA ALA A 40 -1.99 2.08 -7.57
C ALA A 40 -1.42 3.11 -6.59
N LYS A 41 -1.35 4.39 -6.99
CA LYS A 41 -0.92 5.48 -6.10
C LYS A 41 -1.84 5.66 -4.89
N GLY A 42 -3.15 5.46 -5.05
CA GLY A 42 -4.11 5.48 -3.95
C GLY A 42 -3.87 4.35 -2.94
N ALA A 43 -3.52 3.15 -3.42
CA ALA A 43 -3.12 2.05 -2.54
C ALA A 43 -1.84 2.38 -1.76
N ASP A 44 -0.86 3.01 -2.40
CA ASP A 44 0.39 3.42 -1.74
C ASP A 44 0.14 4.47 -0.66
N ALA A 45 -0.77 5.42 -0.89
CA ALA A 45 -1.19 6.37 0.14
C ALA A 45 -1.84 5.66 1.33
N ALA A 46 -2.68 4.64 1.07
CA ALA A 46 -3.29 3.83 2.13
C ALA A 46 -2.25 3.03 2.92
N ILE A 47 -1.25 2.43 2.25
CA ILE A 47 -0.13 1.73 2.91
C ILE A 47 0.59 2.67 3.86
N LYS A 48 0.97 3.86 3.39
CA LYS A 48 1.68 4.88 4.19
C LYS A 48 0.85 5.33 5.39
N ALA A 49 -0.44 5.58 5.19
CA ALA A 49 -1.36 6.00 6.25
C ALA A 49 -1.52 4.91 7.32
N ASN A 50 -1.73 3.65 6.91
CA ASN A 50 -1.85 2.53 7.84
C ASN A 50 -0.58 2.35 8.68
N LEU A 51 0.61 2.46 8.07
CA LEU A 51 1.87 2.35 8.78
C LEU A 51 2.22 3.56 9.65
N SER A 52 1.61 4.73 9.44
CA SER A 52 1.93 5.93 10.24
C SER A 52 1.55 5.78 11.72
N GLY A 53 0.51 5.00 12.03
CA GLY A 53 0.02 4.78 13.39
C GLY A 53 0.78 3.71 14.18
N THR A 54 1.59 2.87 13.52
CA THR A 54 2.27 1.75 14.20
C THR A 54 3.31 2.23 15.21
N ARG A 55 3.94 3.38 14.95
CA ARG A 55 4.91 3.97 15.88
C ARG A 55 4.26 4.35 17.20
N ALA A 56 3.16 5.09 17.18
CA ALA A 56 2.46 5.47 18.40
C ALA A 56 2.01 4.24 19.20
N ALA A 57 1.52 3.19 18.53
CA ALA A 57 1.17 1.94 19.18
C ALA A 57 2.40 1.23 19.79
N ALA A 58 3.55 1.27 19.13
CA ALA A 58 4.78 0.70 19.66
C ALA A 58 5.29 1.48 20.89
N GLU A 59 5.21 2.81 20.89
CA GLU A 59 5.57 3.63 22.06
C GLU A 59 4.64 3.32 23.25
N LEU A 60 3.33 3.18 23.03
CA LEU A 60 2.39 2.78 24.10
C LEU A 60 2.72 1.40 24.69
N PHE A 61 3.17 0.47 23.85
CA PHE A 61 3.67 -0.83 24.31
C PHE A 61 4.93 -0.65 25.16
N TYR A 62 5.87 0.19 24.71
CA TYR A 62 7.11 0.49 25.44
C TYR A 62 6.83 1.12 26.81
N ASP A 63 5.92 2.09 26.89
CA ASP A 63 5.54 2.76 28.13
C ASP A 63 5.02 1.77 29.20
N THR A 64 4.35 0.71 28.76
CA THR A 64 3.79 -0.31 29.66
C THR A 64 4.82 -1.40 30.01
N ALA A 65 5.58 -1.87 29.03
CA ALA A 65 6.49 -3.01 29.19
C ALA A 65 7.94 -2.61 29.55
N GLY A 66 8.31 -1.35 29.38
CA GLY A 66 9.69 -0.85 29.46
C GLY A 66 10.60 -1.36 28.33
N ASN A 67 10.02 -1.97 27.29
CA ASN A 67 10.71 -2.52 26.13
C ASN A 67 9.74 -2.73 24.96
N TYR A 68 10.26 -2.82 23.73
CA TYR A 68 9.49 -3.19 22.53
C TYR A 68 9.26 -4.70 22.38
N GLY A 69 9.71 -5.50 23.33
CA GLY A 69 9.58 -6.95 23.29
C GLY A 69 10.80 -7.64 23.84
N THR A 70 10.62 -8.92 24.11
CA THR A 70 11.57 -9.79 24.79
C THR A 70 12.14 -10.87 23.86
N VAL A 71 11.54 -11.03 22.67
CA VAL A 71 11.92 -12.04 21.69
C VAL A 71 12.53 -11.39 20.45
N LEU A 72 13.59 -12.00 19.92
CA LEU A 72 14.17 -11.63 18.63
C LEU A 72 13.21 -12.03 17.51
N LEU A 73 12.83 -11.10 16.65
CA LEU A 73 12.21 -11.41 15.37
C LEU A 73 13.19 -11.06 14.24
N ALA A 74 13.78 -12.08 13.62
CA ALA A 74 14.62 -11.90 12.45
C ALA A 74 13.80 -11.30 11.29
N ALA A 75 14.47 -10.53 10.42
CA ALA A 75 13.80 -9.87 9.29
C ALA A 75 13.14 -10.89 8.35
N GLY A 76 11.82 -10.91 8.33
CA GLY A 76 11.02 -11.88 7.59
C GLY A 76 9.62 -11.34 7.32
N ASN A 77 8.73 -12.19 6.80
CA ASN A 77 7.32 -11.83 6.71
C ASN A 77 6.78 -11.52 8.11
N CYS A 78 5.97 -10.46 8.23
CA CYS A 78 5.35 -10.12 9.49
C CYS A 78 4.41 -11.26 9.93
N ALA A 79 4.51 -11.62 11.19
CA ALA A 79 3.62 -12.57 11.85
C ALA A 79 3.40 -12.13 13.29
N ALA A 80 2.18 -12.33 13.80
CA ALA A 80 1.85 -12.09 15.18
C ALA A 80 2.65 -13.05 16.08
N THR A 81 3.73 -12.55 16.67
CA THR A 81 4.68 -13.36 17.44
C THR A 81 4.66 -12.90 18.89
N ALA A 82 4.27 -13.77 19.81
CA ALA A 82 4.25 -13.45 21.24
C ALA A 82 5.62 -12.97 21.73
N GLY A 83 5.63 -11.95 22.60
CA GLY A 83 6.88 -11.32 23.07
C GLY A 83 7.49 -10.30 22.11
N THR A 84 6.76 -9.90 21.06
CA THR A 84 7.14 -8.81 20.13
C THR A 84 6.01 -7.77 20.06
N ILE A 85 6.31 -6.55 19.62
CA ILE A 85 5.27 -5.55 19.31
C ILE A 85 4.29 -6.04 18.24
N PHE A 86 4.68 -7.01 17.41
CA PHE A 86 3.85 -7.53 16.33
C PHE A 86 2.72 -8.44 16.83
N ALA A 87 2.68 -8.78 18.12
CA ALA A 87 1.51 -9.38 18.75
C ALA A 87 0.46 -8.34 19.18
N ASP A 88 0.80 -7.04 19.19
CA ASP A 88 -0.17 -6.00 19.50
C ASP A 88 -1.26 -5.94 18.40
N PRO A 89 -2.56 -5.96 18.76
CA PRO A 89 -3.64 -5.94 17.77
C PRO A 89 -3.64 -4.69 16.90
N SER A 90 -3.28 -3.53 17.46
CA SER A 90 -3.26 -2.25 16.75
C SER A 90 -2.21 -2.27 15.65
N ILE A 91 -1.01 -2.77 15.98
CA ILE A 91 0.10 -2.93 15.02
C ILE A 91 -0.23 -4.01 13.99
N THR A 92 -0.76 -5.15 14.43
CA THR A 92 -1.16 -6.26 13.54
C THR A 92 -2.20 -5.82 12.52
N ASN A 93 -3.23 -5.10 12.96
CA ASN A 93 -4.30 -4.60 12.09
C ASN A 93 -3.79 -3.55 11.10
N ALA A 94 -2.90 -2.66 11.54
CA ALA A 94 -2.27 -1.68 10.67
C ALA A 94 -1.44 -2.35 9.55
N ILE A 95 -0.61 -3.34 9.89
CA ILE A 95 0.20 -4.08 8.90
C ILE A 95 -0.73 -4.86 7.97
N THR A 96 -1.76 -5.51 8.50
CA THR A 96 -2.74 -6.28 7.71
C THR A 96 -3.48 -5.38 6.71
N ALA A 97 -3.93 -4.20 7.15
CA ALA A 97 -4.59 -3.23 6.28
C ALA A 97 -3.65 -2.71 5.19
N ALA A 98 -2.38 -2.45 5.52
CA ALA A 98 -1.37 -2.06 4.55
C ALA A 98 -1.11 -3.18 3.52
N GLY A 99 -0.93 -4.42 3.95
CA GLY A 99 -0.74 -5.55 3.05
C GLY A 99 -1.96 -5.87 2.18
N ASN A 100 -3.16 -5.64 2.71
CA ASN A 100 -4.40 -5.71 1.93
C ASN A 100 -4.46 -4.64 0.83
N ALA A 101 -4.02 -3.41 1.14
CA ALA A 101 -3.90 -2.35 0.14
C ALA A 101 -2.85 -2.67 -0.95
N TYR A 102 -1.72 -3.31 -0.59
CA TYR A 102 -0.70 -3.72 -1.56
C TYR A 102 -1.22 -4.73 -2.58
N ASN A 103 -1.82 -5.86 -2.17
CA ASN A 103 -2.38 -6.87 -3.09
C ASN A 103 -3.23 -7.93 -2.37
N GLY A 104 -3.90 -7.57 -1.28
CA GLY A 104 -4.68 -8.55 -0.50
C GLY A 104 -3.81 -9.55 0.29
N GLY A 105 -2.52 -9.25 0.52
CA GLY A 105 -1.58 -10.20 1.14
C GLY A 105 -1.61 -10.22 2.67
N GLY A 106 -2.53 -9.48 3.30
CA GLY A 106 -2.66 -9.39 4.76
C GLY A 106 -1.34 -9.01 5.46
N MET A 107 -1.18 -9.46 6.70
CA MET A 107 0.03 -9.17 7.48
C MET A 107 1.31 -9.67 6.79
N ALA A 108 1.25 -10.84 6.15
CA ALA A 108 2.40 -11.49 5.54
C ALA A 108 2.99 -10.74 4.33
N ALA A 109 2.24 -9.79 3.74
CA ALA A 109 2.80 -8.90 2.73
C ALA A 109 3.85 -7.94 3.32
N GLY A 110 3.73 -7.60 4.60
CA GLY A 110 4.72 -6.82 5.31
C GLY A 110 5.96 -7.65 5.66
N ARG A 111 7.07 -6.96 5.83
CA ARG A 111 8.27 -7.47 6.46
C ARG A 111 8.46 -6.81 7.81
N CYS A 112 8.84 -7.59 8.81
CA CYS A 112 9.00 -7.15 10.18
C CYS A 112 10.32 -7.66 10.74
N SER A 113 10.92 -6.86 11.61
CA SER A 113 12.09 -7.24 12.39
C SER A 113 12.06 -6.55 13.74
N GLN A 114 12.56 -7.23 14.77
CA GLN A 114 12.69 -6.69 16.11
C GLN A 114 13.89 -7.31 16.80
N THR A 115 14.68 -6.49 17.49
CA THR A 115 15.74 -6.93 18.39
C THR A 115 15.18 -7.35 19.77
N VAL A 116 16.02 -7.91 20.63
CA VAL A 116 15.61 -8.29 22.00
C VAL A 116 15.69 -7.11 22.97
N ALA A 117 14.94 -7.20 24.07
CA ALA A 117 15.08 -6.39 25.29
C ALA A 117 15.05 -4.87 25.07
N GLY A 118 14.04 -4.38 24.36
CA GLY A 118 13.83 -2.93 24.22
C GLY A 118 14.66 -2.27 23.13
N GLY A 119 15.34 -3.06 22.30
CA GLY A 119 16.03 -2.53 21.14
C GLY A 119 15.08 -2.17 19.98
N ALA A 120 15.67 -1.94 18.82
CA ALA A 120 14.99 -1.50 17.61
C ALA A 120 13.95 -2.47 17.05
N TRP A 121 12.97 -1.89 16.35
CA TRP A 121 11.99 -2.59 15.51
C TRP A 121 11.83 -1.87 14.18
N ALA A 122 11.38 -2.62 13.17
CA ALA A 122 11.04 -2.06 11.87
C ALA A 122 9.95 -2.85 11.17
N ILE A 123 9.16 -2.14 10.36
CA ILE A 123 8.09 -2.66 9.52
C ILE A 123 8.27 -2.08 8.14
N ALA A 124 8.24 -2.90 7.10
CA ALA A 124 8.19 -2.45 5.71
C ALA A 124 7.07 -3.14 4.97
N VAL A 125 6.29 -2.42 4.18
CA VAL A 125 5.25 -2.99 3.33
C VAL A 125 5.51 -2.58 1.89
N PRO A 126 5.43 -3.51 0.92
CA PRO A 126 5.65 -3.19 -0.48
C PRO A 126 4.61 -2.21 -1.02
N LEU A 127 5.05 -1.34 -1.93
CA LEU A 127 4.24 -0.37 -2.64
C LEU A 127 3.82 -0.94 -4.00
N LYS A 128 2.59 -0.66 -4.44
CA LYS A 128 2.10 -1.05 -5.77
C LYS A 128 2.86 -0.39 -6.90
N THR A 129 3.37 0.83 -6.69
CA THR A 129 4.17 1.52 -7.72
C THR A 129 5.68 1.33 -7.54
N GLY A 130 6.12 0.40 -6.69
CA GLY A 130 7.54 0.06 -6.52
C GLY A 130 8.15 -0.61 -7.76
N ASN A 131 9.48 -0.61 -7.88
CA ASN A 131 10.18 -1.08 -9.08
C ASN A 131 11.46 -1.90 -8.76
N GLN A 132 11.29 -3.14 -8.27
CA GLN A 132 12.38 -4.00 -7.74
C GLN A 132 13.44 -4.43 -8.76
N ALA A 133 13.11 -4.47 -10.05
CA ALA A 133 13.92 -5.19 -11.04
C ALA A 133 14.75 -4.29 -11.97
N THR A 134 14.58 -2.97 -11.94
CA THR A 134 15.15 -2.06 -12.96
C THR A 134 15.97 -0.90 -12.42
N GLY A 135 16.22 -0.81 -11.11
CA GLY A 135 17.00 0.28 -10.53
C GLY A 135 16.33 1.66 -10.70
N GLY A 136 15.00 1.68 -10.75
CA GLY A 136 14.23 2.91 -10.88
C GLY A 136 14.23 3.72 -9.58
N ALA A 137 14.10 5.04 -9.68
CA ALA A 137 14.11 5.98 -8.54
C ALA A 137 12.89 5.90 -7.59
N THR A 138 12.01 4.91 -7.76
CA THR A 138 10.79 4.75 -6.95
C THR A 138 10.94 3.57 -5.99
N PRO A 139 10.73 3.78 -4.68
CA PRO A 139 10.95 2.77 -3.65
C PRO A 139 10.00 1.59 -3.76
N ASP A 140 10.52 0.40 -3.49
CA ASP A 140 9.76 -0.86 -3.51
C ASP A 140 8.87 -1.02 -2.30
N ASN A 141 9.27 -0.46 -1.16
CA ASN A 141 8.58 -0.59 0.10
C ASN A 141 8.47 0.75 0.80
N TRP A 142 7.44 0.89 1.63
CA TRP A 142 7.38 1.92 2.65
C TRP A 142 7.79 1.32 3.99
N CYS A 143 8.83 1.89 4.59
CA CYS A 143 9.41 1.41 5.83
C CYS A 143 9.16 2.41 6.97
N VAL A 144 8.85 1.89 8.15
CA VAL A 144 8.78 2.63 9.42
C VAL A 144 9.59 1.90 10.49
N ASP A 145 10.40 2.63 11.26
CA ASP A 145 11.21 2.05 12.33
C ASP A 145 11.08 2.80 13.68
N SER A 146 11.71 2.19 14.69
CA SER A 146 11.82 2.68 16.07
C SER A 146 12.62 3.98 16.24
N THR A 147 13.35 4.46 15.22
CA THR A 147 14.12 5.72 15.33
C THR A 147 13.32 6.95 14.94
N GLY A 148 12.07 6.77 14.53
CA GLY A 148 11.26 7.86 14.02
C GLY A 148 11.25 7.96 12.49
N LYS A 149 12.04 7.13 11.79
CA LYS A 149 12.13 7.23 10.33
C LYS A 149 10.93 6.58 9.63
N SER A 150 10.39 7.27 8.64
CA SER A 150 9.33 6.78 7.75
C SER A 150 9.70 7.15 6.32
N SER A 151 10.15 6.18 5.53
CA SER A 151 10.66 6.45 4.17
C SER A 151 10.45 5.29 3.24
N GLY A 152 10.48 5.60 1.94
CA GLY A 152 10.57 4.57 0.93
C GLY A 152 11.96 3.95 0.89
N THR A 153 12.05 2.64 0.72
CA THR A 153 13.30 1.89 0.58
C THR A 153 13.27 1.00 -0.65
N ASP A 154 14.39 0.93 -1.38
CA ASP A 154 14.59 0.00 -2.48
C ASP A 154 14.94 -1.36 -1.86
N GLY A 155 14.15 -2.39 -2.16
CA GLY A 155 14.26 -3.69 -1.48
C GLY A 155 13.58 -3.75 -0.11
N ALA A 156 13.29 -4.98 0.30
CA ALA A 156 12.52 -5.27 1.51
C ALA A 156 13.48 -5.57 2.66
N LEU A 157 13.21 -5.08 3.90
CA LEU A 157 14.03 -5.25 5.12
C LEU A 157 14.97 -6.45 5.03
N ALA A 158 16.21 -6.23 4.56
CA ALA A 158 17.13 -7.33 4.33
C ALA A 158 17.52 -7.95 5.68
N THR A 159 18.04 -9.17 5.70
CA THR A 159 18.51 -9.88 6.91
C THR A 159 19.47 -9.08 7.80
N ALA A 160 20.03 -7.95 7.33
CA ALA A 160 20.80 -6.96 8.10
C ALA A 160 19.96 -5.90 8.86
N ALA A 161 18.63 -5.91 8.73
CA ALA A 161 17.68 -4.95 9.30
C ALA A 161 17.40 -5.13 10.80
N ILE A 162 18.14 -5.99 11.49
CA ILE A 162 18.11 -6.13 12.97
C ILE A 162 18.98 -5.02 13.59
N THR A 163 18.82 -3.77 13.14
CA THR A 163 19.52 -2.61 13.70
C THR A 163 18.59 -1.39 13.73
N ALA A 164 18.93 -0.39 14.54
CA ALA A 164 18.12 0.81 14.74
C ALA A 164 17.72 1.55 13.45
N ASN A 165 18.47 1.38 12.35
CA ASN A 165 18.32 2.18 11.13
C ASN A 165 17.77 1.38 9.95
N ALA A 166 16.82 0.48 10.21
CA ALA A 166 16.32 -0.45 9.21
C ALA A 166 15.61 0.21 8.01
N CYS A 167 15.17 1.47 8.14
CA CYS A 167 14.57 2.25 7.04
C CYS A 167 15.53 3.23 6.35
N ASN A 168 16.83 3.14 6.62
CA ASN A 168 17.85 3.94 5.91
C ASN A 168 18.27 3.37 4.57
#